data_AF-A0A804L5I1-F1
#
_entry.id   AF-A0A804L5I1-F1
#
_cell.length_a   1.000
_cell.length_b   1.000
_cell.length_c   1.000
_cell.angle_alpha   90.00
_cell.angle_beta   90.00
_cell.angle_gamma   90.00
#
_symmetry.space_group_name_H-M   'P 1'
#
loop_
_entity.id
_entity.type
_entity.pdbx_description
1 polymer ?
#
loop_
_entity_poly.entity_id
_entity_poly.type
_entity_poly.pdbx_seq_one_letter_code
_entity_poly.pdbx_strand_id
1 'polypeptide(L)'
;MRNAGDGQARELLELDDAAVINDLIAKLEECAKKLPPGFHMYPIQFEKDDDTSYHMDFIAGLANMRARNYSIPQVDELKAKFIAGRIIPAIVTSMAMATGLVYLELYKVLAGGHNLEDYRNTFANLALPLLSIPEPVPPKMIKCRDMSWTVWDRWIIKGDLTLRQLLQWLKEKGRLNAYSISSGASLLYNSERSQTGR
;
A
#
# COMPACT_ATOMS: atom_id res chain seq x y z
N MET A 1 15.33 -29.39 45.93
CA MET A 1 13.92 -28.94 45.96
C MET A 1 13.64 -28.24 44.64
N ARG A 2 12.79 -28.84 43.79
CA ARG A 2 12.42 -28.29 42.47
C ARG A 2 11.38 -27.19 42.72
N ASN A 3 11.66 -25.97 42.31
CA ASN A 3 10.73 -24.85 42.49
C ASN A 3 9.64 -24.94 41.40
N ALA A 4 8.41 -25.23 41.85
CA ALA A 4 7.21 -25.38 41.05
C ALA A 4 6.59 -24.02 40.64
N GLY A 5 7.42 -23.06 40.24
CA GLY A 5 7.00 -21.67 39.95
C GLY A 5 7.02 -21.26 38.48
N ASP A 6 7.75 -21.97 37.61
CA ASP A 6 7.95 -21.57 36.21
C ASP A 6 6.85 -22.06 35.24
N GLY A 7 5.89 -22.85 35.73
CA GLY A 7 4.81 -23.42 34.91
C GLY A 7 3.63 -22.48 34.69
N GLN A 8 3.31 -21.60 35.65
CA GLN A 8 2.12 -20.75 35.59
C GLN A 8 2.31 -19.43 34.83
N ALA A 9 3.55 -18.98 34.64
CA ALA A 9 3.85 -17.76 33.87
C ALA A 9 3.92 -17.99 32.34
N ARG A 10 3.93 -19.25 31.88
CA ARG A 10 4.02 -19.61 30.45
C ARG A 10 2.68 -19.93 29.80
N GLU A 11 1.60 -19.99 30.57
CA GLU A 11 0.26 -20.38 30.09
C GLU A 11 -0.61 -19.20 29.64
N LEU A 12 -0.09 -17.96 29.69
CA LEU A 12 -0.81 -16.73 29.36
C LEU A 12 -0.54 -16.19 27.93
N LEU A 13 0.14 -16.95 27.06
CA LEU A 13 0.66 -16.43 25.78
C LEU A 13 0.22 -17.16 24.49
N GLU A 14 -0.85 -17.96 24.53
CA GLU A 14 -1.52 -18.46 23.31
C GLU A 14 -3.05 -18.45 23.47
N LEU A 15 -3.61 -17.32 23.89
CA LEU A 15 -5.03 -17.08 23.66
C LEU A 15 -5.19 -16.75 22.17
N ASP A 16 -5.97 -17.56 21.45
CA ASP A 16 -6.34 -17.27 20.07
C ASP A 16 -7.13 -15.95 20.04
N ASP A 17 -6.48 -14.89 19.60
CA ASP A 17 -7.07 -13.55 19.49
C ASP A 17 -8.39 -13.58 18.71
N ALA A 18 -8.52 -14.48 17.72
CA ALA A 18 -9.76 -14.65 16.96
C ALA A 18 -10.90 -15.20 17.83
N ALA A 19 -10.62 -16.18 18.70
CA ALA A 19 -11.59 -16.72 19.63
C ALA A 19 -12.04 -15.67 20.67
N VAL A 20 -11.11 -14.87 21.19
CA VAL A 20 -11.41 -13.77 22.13
C VAL A 20 -12.26 -12.69 21.46
N ILE A 21 -11.93 -12.30 20.23
CA ILE A 21 -12.71 -11.31 19.47
C ILE A 21 -14.14 -11.82 19.25
N ASN A 22 -14.30 -13.09 18.85
CA ASN A 22 -15.63 -13.65 18.61
C ASN A 22 -16.49 -13.72 19.89
N ASP A 23 -15.91 -14.07 21.03
CA ASP A 23 -16.60 -14.04 22.33
C ASP A 23 -17.03 -12.60 22.72
N LEU A 24 -16.15 -11.62 22.49
CA LEU A 24 -16.48 -10.21 22.74
C LEU A 24 -17.58 -9.69 21.83
N ILE A 25 -17.61 -10.09 20.55
CA ILE A 25 -18.68 -9.75 19.62
C ILE A 25 -20.01 -10.31 20.12
N ALA A 26 -20.05 -11.58 20.54
CA ALA A 26 -21.26 -12.21 21.07
C ALA A 26 -21.80 -11.47 22.31
N LYS A 27 -20.92 -11.10 23.24
CA LYS A 27 -21.27 -10.28 24.43
C LYS A 27 -21.80 -8.90 24.04
N LEU A 28 -21.20 -8.27 23.02
CA LEU A 28 -21.62 -6.96 22.54
C LEU A 28 -23.01 -7.01 21.90
N GLU A 29 -23.32 -8.07 21.14
CA GLU A 29 -24.65 -8.31 20.57
C GLU A 29 -25.72 -8.54 21.64
N GLU A 30 -25.39 -9.24 22.74
CA GLU A 30 -26.29 -9.39 23.88
C GLU A 30 -26.58 -8.06 24.59
N CYS A 31 -25.56 -7.22 24.74
CA CYS A 31 -25.71 -5.87 25.28
C CYS A 31 -26.55 -4.98 24.35
N ALA A 32 -26.37 -5.11 23.03
CA ALA A 32 -27.12 -4.34 22.04
C ALA A 32 -28.64 -4.59 22.14
N LYS A 33 -29.06 -5.82 22.44
CA LYS A 33 -30.48 -6.19 22.64
C LYS A 33 -31.12 -5.51 23.86
N LYS A 34 -30.32 -5.04 24.83
CA LYS A 34 -30.80 -4.36 26.04
C LYS A 34 -30.97 -2.84 25.84
N LEU A 35 -30.57 -2.31 24.69
CA LEU A 35 -30.66 -0.88 24.40
C LEU A 35 -32.09 -0.49 24.00
N PRO A 36 -32.50 0.77 24.28
CA PRO A 36 -33.82 1.25 23.89
C PRO A 36 -34.04 1.19 22.37
N PRO A 37 -35.27 0.95 21.90
CA PRO A 37 -35.59 1.03 20.48
C PRO A 37 -35.30 2.45 19.96
N GLY A 38 -34.53 2.55 18.87
CA GLY A 38 -34.09 3.83 18.29
C GLY A 38 -32.79 4.40 18.88
N PHE A 39 -32.07 3.64 19.71
CA PHE A 39 -30.72 4.02 20.13
C PHE A 39 -29.74 3.96 18.94
N HIS A 40 -29.02 5.07 18.73
CA HIS A 40 -27.99 5.19 17.70
C HIS A 40 -26.69 5.69 18.33
N MET A 41 -25.57 5.06 17.96
CA MET A 41 -24.24 5.57 18.26
C MET A 41 -23.70 6.26 17.01
N TYR A 42 -23.01 7.39 17.20
CA TYR A 42 -22.32 8.08 16.12
C TYR A 42 -20.83 7.74 16.19
N PRO A 43 -20.25 7.16 15.12
CA PRO A 43 -18.82 6.94 15.08
C PRO A 43 -18.11 8.29 15.08
N ILE A 44 -17.11 8.44 15.94
CA ILE A 44 -16.23 9.60 15.93
C ILE A 44 -15.20 9.37 14.83
N GLN A 45 -15.25 10.18 13.78
CA GLN A 45 -14.24 10.18 12.75
C GLN A 45 -13.00 10.90 13.27
N PHE A 46 -11.86 10.21 13.29
CA PHE A 46 -10.61 10.81 13.71
C PHE A 46 -10.24 11.99 12.80
N GLU A 47 -10.06 13.14 13.42
CA GLU A 47 -9.52 14.36 12.83
C GLU A 47 -8.33 14.80 13.68
N LYS A 48 -7.19 15.01 13.04
CA LYS A 48 -5.91 15.34 13.68
C LYS A 48 -5.65 16.85 13.67
N ASP A 49 -6.24 17.57 12.74
CA ASP A 49 -5.98 19.00 12.50
C ASP A 49 -7.00 19.92 13.21
N ASP A 50 -8.02 19.36 13.86
CA ASP A 50 -8.98 20.07 14.69
C ASP A 50 -8.66 19.93 16.18
N ASP A 51 -8.02 20.97 16.74
CA ASP A 51 -7.62 21.01 18.15
C ASP A 51 -8.83 21.19 19.11
N THR A 52 -10.05 21.45 18.59
CA THR A 52 -11.27 21.57 19.42
C THR A 52 -11.99 20.23 19.62
N SER A 53 -11.66 19.23 18.82
CA SER A 53 -12.26 17.88 18.88
C SER A 53 -11.72 17.02 20.03
N TYR A 54 -10.66 17.47 20.73
CA TYR A 54 -9.95 16.75 21.79
C TYR A 54 -9.42 15.35 21.39
N HIS A 55 -9.43 15.01 20.10
CA HIS A 55 -8.94 13.71 19.62
C HIS A 55 -7.46 13.53 19.95
N MET A 56 -6.66 14.57 19.71
CA MET A 56 -5.22 14.52 19.97
C MET A 56 -4.91 14.54 21.46
N ASP A 57 -5.65 15.30 22.26
CA ASP A 57 -5.53 15.30 23.72
C ASP A 57 -5.80 13.92 24.32
N PHE A 58 -6.86 13.25 23.85
CA PHE A 58 -7.20 11.91 24.28
C PHE A 58 -6.08 10.90 23.94
N ILE A 59 -5.58 10.92 22.71
CA ILE A 59 -4.51 10.03 22.25
C ILE A 59 -3.21 10.30 23.01
N ALA A 60 -2.79 11.57 23.12
CA ALA A 60 -1.56 11.95 23.81
C ALA A 60 -1.63 11.63 25.31
N GLY A 61 -2.76 11.91 25.96
CA GLY A 61 -2.99 11.61 27.37
C GLY A 61 -2.91 10.10 27.66
N LEU A 62 -3.65 9.28 26.89
CA LEU A 62 -3.61 7.82 27.05
C LEU A 62 -2.22 7.23 26.74
N ALA A 63 -1.58 7.69 25.67
CA ALA A 63 -0.23 7.25 25.29
C ALA A 63 0.77 7.57 26.40
N ASN A 64 0.72 8.78 26.98
CA ASN A 64 1.60 9.19 28.07
C ASN A 64 1.31 8.44 29.38
N MET A 65 0.05 8.15 29.71
CA MET A 65 -0.28 7.29 30.85
C MET A 65 0.27 5.87 30.68
N ARG A 66 0.13 5.29 29.48
CA ARG A 66 0.73 3.99 29.16
C ARG A 66 2.26 4.05 29.22
N ALA A 67 2.87 5.11 28.71
CA ALA A 67 4.32 5.30 28.73
C ALA A 67 4.86 5.29 30.18
N ARG A 68 4.18 5.96 31.12
CA ARG A 68 4.52 5.94 32.54
C ARG A 68 4.55 4.53 33.14
N ASN A 69 3.59 3.68 32.78
CA ASN A 69 3.52 2.30 33.29
C ASN A 69 4.75 1.46 32.89
N TYR A 70 5.35 1.74 31.73
CA TYR A 70 6.51 1.01 31.19
C TYR A 70 7.82 1.80 31.30
N SER A 71 7.85 2.90 32.07
CA SER A 71 9.01 3.80 32.16
C SER A 71 9.53 4.32 30.80
N ILE A 72 8.63 4.49 29.84
CA ILE A 72 8.91 5.08 28.53
C ILE A 72 8.81 6.62 28.66
N PRO A 73 9.73 7.39 28.03
CA PRO A 73 9.63 8.86 28.03
C PRO A 73 8.30 9.35 27.45
N GLN A 74 7.70 10.32 28.12
CA GLN A 74 6.48 10.98 27.65
C GLN A 74 6.78 11.85 26.43
N VAL A 75 5.79 11.99 25.55
CA VAL A 75 5.87 12.80 24.34
C VAL A 75 4.95 14.01 24.46
N ASP A 76 5.38 15.13 23.86
CA ASP A 76 4.57 16.33 23.70
C ASP A 76 3.46 16.10 22.65
N GLU A 77 2.45 16.97 22.70
CA GLU A 77 1.28 16.88 21.82
C GLU A 77 1.66 16.99 20.34
N LEU A 78 2.62 17.84 19.98
CA LEU A 78 3.07 17.99 18.60
C LEU A 78 3.76 16.72 18.08
N LYS A 79 4.63 16.07 18.88
CA LYS A 79 5.18 14.76 18.53
C LYS A 79 4.11 13.67 18.49
N ALA A 80 3.16 13.69 19.41
CA ALA A 80 2.03 12.76 19.37
C ALA A 80 1.21 12.94 18.09
N LYS A 81 0.90 14.18 17.69
CA LYS A 81 0.20 14.54 16.44
C LYS A 81 1.00 14.14 15.21
N PHE A 82 2.31 14.34 15.24
CA PHE A 82 3.21 13.90 14.18
C PHE A 82 3.14 12.39 13.95
N ILE A 83 3.23 11.60 15.03
CA ILE A 83 3.25 10.13 14.97
C ILE A 83 1.86 9.56 14.69
N ALA A 84 0.86 9.93 15.49
CA ALA A 84 -0.52 9.41 15.39
C ALA A 84 -1.21 9.87 14.10
N GLY A 85 -0.95 11.12 13.69
CA GLY A 85 -1.49 11.70 12.46
C GLY A 85 -0.75 11.30 11.18
N ARG A 86 0.36 10.54 11.29
CA ARG A 86 1.23 10.14 10.17
C ARG A 86 1.61 11.34 9.28
N ILE A 87 1.99 12.44 9.90
CA ILE A 87 2.29 13.69 9.19
C ILE A 87 3.58 13.51 8.38
N ILE A 88 3.52 13.83 7.09
CA ILE A 88 4.68 13.87 6.20
C ILE A 88 5.26 15.29 6.26
N PRO A 89 6.50 15.49 6.75
CA PRO A 89 7.13 16.81 6.76
C PRO A 89 7.25 17.40 5.36
N ALA A 90 6.91 18.67 5.22
CA ALA A 90 6.95 19.41 3.96
C ALA A 90 7.42 20.84 4.19
N ILE A 91 8.26 21.35 3.29
CA ILE A 91 8.71 22.75 3.29
C ILE A 91 8.76 23.28 1.86
N VAL A 92 8.45 24.57 1.68
CA VAL A 92 8.34 25.21 0.36
C VAL A 92 9.66 25.14 -0.43
N THR A 93 10.81 25.19 0.24
CA THR A 93 12.12 25.16 -0.41
C THR A 93 12.39 23.85 -1.17
N SER A 94 12.06 22.69 -0.57
CA SER A 94 12.23 21.39 -1.25
C SER A 94 11.21 21.20 -2.37
N MET A 95 9.99 21.71 -2.20
CA MET A 95 8.95 21.69 -3.24
C MET A 95 9.36 22.54 -4.44
N ALA A 96 9.77 23.79 -4.22
CA ALA A 96 10.20 24.70 -5.28
C ALA A 96 11.39 24.13 -6.07
N MET A 97 12.37 23.54 -5.38
CA MET A 97 13.48 22.85 -6.01
C MET A 97 13.03 21.65 -6.86
N ALA A 98 12.22 20.75 -6.30
CA ALA A 98 11.72 19.58 -7.02
C ALA A 98 10.92 19.98 -8.27
N THR A 99 10.03 20.96 -8.14
CA THR A 99 9.26 21.52 -9.24
C THR A 99 10.16 22.16 -10.30
N GLY A 100 11.15 22.95 -9.90
CA GLY A 100 12.11 23.55 -10.83
C GLY A 100 12.87 22.51 -11.65
N LEU A 101 13.35 21.43 -11.02
CA LEU A 101 14.04 20.34 -11.70
C LEU A 101 13.11 19.57 -12.66
N VAL A 102 11.86 19.35 -12.27
CA VAL A 102 10.84 18.73 -13.15
C VAL A 102 10.59 19.59 -14.39
N TYR A 103 10.53 20.92 -14.24
CA TYR A 103 10.38 21.83 -15.38
C TYR A 103 11.57 21.81 -16.35
N LEU A 104 12.79 21.58 -15.86
CA LEU A 104 13.96 21.40 -16.74
C LEU A 104 13.83 20.15 -17.62
N GLU A 105 13.38 19.02 -17.06
CA GLU A 105 13.14 17.81 -17.84
C GLU A 105 11.94 17.96 -18.79
N LEU A 106 10.93 18.74 -18.41
CA LEU A 106 9.77 19.02 -19.27
C LEU A 106 10.19 19.69 -20.59
N TYR A 107 11.18 20.60 -20.58
CA TYR A 107 11.67 21.21 -21.82
C TYR A 107 12.23 20.16 -22.81
N LYS A 108 12.94 19.14 -22.31
CA LYS A 108 13.47 18.05 -23.15
C LYS A 108 12.35 17.22 -23.74
N VAL A 109 11.33 16.89 -22.93
CA VAL A 109 10.15 16.16 -23.40
C VAL A 109 9.42 16.93 -24.51
N LEU A 110 9.25 18.25 -24.34
CA LEU A 110 8.54 19.09 -25.31
C LEU A 110 9.34 19.31 -26.60
N ALA A 111 10.67 19.45 -26.51
CA ALA A 111 11.53 19.60 -27.68
C ALA A 111 11.57 18.33 -28.55
N GLY A 112 11.45 17.15 -27.92
CA GLY A 112 11.53 15.86 -28.61
C GLY A 112 12.93 15.57 -29.16
N GLY A 113 13.13 14.36 -29.69
CA GLY A 113 14.41 13.98 -30.33
C GLY A 113 15.61 13.77 -29.40
N HIS A 114 15.40 13.80 -28.08
CA HIS A 114 16.43 13.54 -27.08
C HIS A 114 16.62 12.05 -26.81
N ASN A 115 17.88 11.64 -26.63
CA ASN A 115 18.22 10.27 -26.24
C ASN A 115 17.96 10.07 -24.74
N LEU A 116 17.89 8.80 -24.30
CA LEU A 116 17.71 8.48 -22.87
C LEU A 116 18.81 9.13 -22.00
N GLU A 117 20.03 9.20 -22.53
CA GLU A 117 21.21 9.79 -21.91
C GLU A 117 21.11 11.30 -21.71
N ASP A 118 20.14 11.99 -22.31
CA ASP A 118 19.91 13.43 -22.08
C ASP A 118 19.04 13.67 -20.84
N TYR A 119 18.25 12.67 -20.43
CA TYR A 119 17.34 12.77 -19.29
C TYR A 119 18.06 12.54 -17.97
N ARG A 120 17.52 13.10 -16.89
CA ARG A 120 18.16 13.06 -15.58
C ARG A 120 17.13 12.81 -14.48
N ASN A 121 17.34 11.75 -13.71
CA ASN A 121 16.61 11.53 -12.45
C ASN A 121 17.33 12.30 -11.35
N THR A 122 16.64 13.18 -10.63
CA THR A 122 17.28 13.99 -9.58
C THR A 122 16.86 13.53 -8.20
N PHE A 123 17.85 13.20 -7.36
CA PHE A 123 17.69 12.93 -5.93
C PHE A 123 18.39 14.04 -5.15
N ALA A 124 17.67 14.65 -4.21
CA ALA A 124 18.17 15.79 -3.46
C ALA A 124 17.93 15.61 -1.96
N ASN A 125 18.93 15.97 -1.17
CA ASN A 125 18.83 16.11 0.27
C ASN A 125 19.44 17.46 0.69
N LEU A 126 18.56 18.45 0.91
CA LEU A 126 18.93 19.82 1.27
C LEU A 126 19.55 19.95 2.67
N ALA A 127 19.40 18.94 3.53
CA ALA A 127 20.05 18.94 4.85
C ALA A 127 21.55 18.62 4.76
N LEU A 128 21.98 17.84 3.75
CA LEU A 128 23.38 17.47 3.49
C LEU A 128 23.98 18.18 2.26
N PRO A 129 23.39 19.31 1.85
CA PRO A 129 23.46 19.87 0.48
C PRO A 129 23.80 18.87 -0.64
N LEU A 130 23.16 17.70 -0.64
CA LEU A 130 23.47 16.62 -1.58
C LEU A 130 22.52 16.65 -2.78
N LEU A 131 23.09 16.65 -3.98
CA LEU A 131 22.35 16.51 -5.23
C LEU A 131 22.98 15.38 -6.05
N SER A 132 22.21 14.35 -6.36
CA SER A 132 22.60 13.21 -7.18
C SER A 132 21.71 13.15 -8.41
N ILE A 133 22.33 13.14 -9.59
CA ILE A 133 21.62 13.28 -10.87
C ILE A 133 21.98 12.14 -11.83
N PRO A 134 21.61 10.88 -11.53
CA PRO A 134 21.86 9.76 -12.43
C PRO A 134 20.99 9.80 -13.69
N GLU A 135 21.49 9.11 -14.71
CA GLU A 135 20.73 8.77 -15.91
C GLU A 135 19.57 7.80 -15.58
N PRO A 136 18.41 7.94 -16.25
CA PRO A 136 17.34 6.97 -16.13
C PRO A 136 17.77 5.59 -16.62
N VAL A 137 17.28 4.57 -15.92
CA VAL A 137 17.56 3.18 -16.30
C VAL A 137 16.79 2.84 -17.57
N PRO A 138 17.43 2.24 -18.59
CA PRO A 138 16.73 1.81 -19.79
C PRO A 138 15.68 0.75 -19.47
N PRO A 139 14.58 0.67 -20.24
CA PRO A 139 13.54 -0.30 -19.99
C PRO A 139 14.09 -1.73 -20.09
N LYS A 140 13.73 -2.58 -19.12
CA LYS A 140 14.14 -3.97 -19.11
C LYS A 140 13.53 -4.71 -20.30
N MET A 141 14.38 -5.24 -21.17
CA MET A 141 13.98 -6.10 -22.28
C MET A 141 13.67 -7.51 -21.76
N ILE A 142 12.42 -7.94 -21.93
CA ILE A 142 11.98 -9.31 -21.64
C ILE A 142 12.02 -10.08 -22.96
N LYS A 143 12.78 -11.18 -22.98
CA LYS A 143 12.84 -12.09 -24.13
C LYS A 143 12.06 -13.35 -23.82
N CYS A 144 11.14 -13.73 -24.71
CA CYS A 144 10.45 -15.01 -24.67
C CYS A 144 10.40 -15.58 -26.08
N ARG A 145 11.08 -16.72 -26.28
CA ARG A 145 11.28 -17.34 -27.60
C ARG A 145 11.89 -16.31 -28.57
N ASP A 146 11.27 -16.13 -29.74
CA ASP A 146 11.71 -15.21 -30.79
C ASP A 146 11.17 -13.79 -30.59
N MET A 147 10.47 -13.52 -29.49
CA MET A 147 9.88 -12.22 -29.19
C MET A 147 10.65 -11.50 -28.10
N SER A 148 10.84 -10.20 -28.28
CA SER A 148 11.38 -9.29 -27.26
C SER A 148 10.45 -8.11 -27.08
N TRP A 149 10.14 -7.78 -25.83
CA TRP A 149 9.29 -6.63 -25.49
C TRP A 149 9.76 -5.95 -24.20
N THR A 150 9.29 -4.72 -24.02
CA THR A 150 9.49 -3.87 -22.84
C THR A 150 8.18 -3.69 -22.08
N VAL A 151 8.23 -2.95 -20.96
CA VAL A 151 7.04 -2.51 -20.22
C VAL A 151 6.11 -1.60 -21.04
N TRP A 152 6.62 -0.98 -22.11
CA TRP A 152 5.86 -0.04 -22.94
C TRP A 152 5.11 -0.72 -24.08
N ASP A 153 5.46 -1.97 -24.38
CA ASP A 153 4.85 -2.73 -25.45
C ASP A 153 3.53 -3.34 -25.00
N ARG A 154 2.53 -3.26 -25.86
CA ARG A 154 1.20 -3.83 -25.63
C ARG A 154 0.63 -4.37 -26.92
N TRP A 155 -0.14 -5.45 -26.79
CA TRP A 155 -0.96 -5.92 -27.91
C TRP A 155 -2.26 -5.14 -27.97
N ILE A 156 -2.45 -4.46 -29.09
CA ILE A 156 -3.70 -3.77 -29.39
C ILE A 156 -4.49 -4.68 -30.32
N ILE A 157 -5.53 -5.28 -29.78
CA ILE A 157 -6.44 -6.14 -30.50
C ILE A 157 -7.68 -5.31 -30.85
N LYS A 158 -8.02 -5.22 -32.14
CA LYS A 158 -9.15 -4.42 -32.62
C LYS A 158 -10.39 -5.31 -32.77
N GLY A 159 -11.51 -4.85 -32.24
CA GLY A 159 -12.82 -5.51 -32.32
C GLY A 159 -13.08 -6.53 -31.21
N ASP A 160 -14.33 -6.99 -31.14
CA ASP A 160 -14.79 -7.95 -30.15
C ASP A 160 -14.54 -9.37 -30.65
N LEU A 161 -13.40 -9.93 -30.27
CA LEU A 161 -13.06 -11.32 -30.61
C LEU A 161 -13.65 -12.26 -29.58
N THR A 162 -14.16 -13.39 -30.08
CA THR A 162 -14.48 -14.53 -29.21
C THR A 162 -13.18 -15.10 -28.61
N LEU A 163 -13.27 -15.73 -27.43
CA LEU A 163 -12.11 -16.35 -26.76
C LEU A 163 -11.37 -17.33 -27.68
N ARG A 164 -12.10 -18.09 -28.50
CA ARG A 164 -11.50 -19.02 -29.49
C ARG A 164 -10.65 -18.28 -30.52
N GLN A 165 -11.16 -17.17 -31.06
CA GLN A 165 -10.42 -16.35 -32.02
C GLN A 165 -9.21 -15.68 -31.37
N LEU A 166 -9.33 -15.24 -30.11
CA LEU A 166 -8.20 -14.69 -29.35
C LEU A 166 -7.08 -15.72 -29.14
N LEU A 167 -7.43 -16.95 -28.75
CA LEU A 167 -6.46 -18.04 -28.59
C LEU A 167 -5.79 -18.40 -29.91
N GLN A 168 -6.55 -18.41 -31.00
CA GLN A 168 -6.01 -18.65 -32.34
C GLN A 168 -5.06 -17.52 -32.77
N TRP A 169 -5.43 -16.27 -32.53
CA TRP A 169 -4.60 -15.10 -32.82
C TRP A 169 -3.26 -15.14 -32.06
N LEU A 170 -3.28 -15.54 -30.78
CA LEU A 170 -2.06 -15.70 -29.97
C LEU A 170 -1.14 -16.80 -30.49
N LYS A 171 -1.71 -17.91 -30.97
CA LYS A 171 -0.97 -19.01 -31.59
C LYS A 171 -0.38 -18.61 -32.94
N GLU A 172 -1.13 -17.93 -33.79
CA GLU A 172 -0.68 -17.57 -35.14
C GLU A 172 0.37 -16.46 -35.11
N LYS A 173 0.12 -15.40 -34.34
CA LYS A 173 0.97 -14.21 -34.33
C LYS A 173 2.13 -14.30 -33.34
N GLY A 174 1.87 -14.82 -32.15
CA GLY A 174 2.87 -14.93 -31.09
C GLY A 174 3.56 -16.29 -31.05
N ARG A 175 3.02 -17.31 -31.73
CA ARG A 175 3.37 -18.73 -31.46
C ARG A 175 3.19 -19.09 -29.99
N LEU A 176 2.34 -18.37 -29.24
CA LEU A 176 2.18 -18.53 -27.80
C LEU A 176 0.93 -19.33 -27.48
N ASN A 177 1.05 -20.27 -26.55
CA ASN A 177 -0.09 -20.96 -25.96
C ASN A 177 -0.43 -20.26 -24.65
N ALA A 178 -1.60 -19.63 -24.59
CA ALA A 178 -2.07 -18.99 -23.35
C ALA A 178 -2.43 -20.07 -22.32
N TYR A 179 -1.74 -20.06 -21.18
CA TYR A 179 -2.09 -20.89 -20.03
C TYR A 179 -3.30 -20.33 -19.28
N SER A 180 -3.29 -19.03 -18.99
CA SER A 180 -4.38 -18.34 -18.30
C SER A 180 -4.61 -16.94 -18.88
N ILE A 181 -5.87 -16.53 -18.94
CA ILE A 181 -6.27 -15.16 -19.30
C ILE A 181 -7.16 -14.64 -18.18
N SER A 182 -6.80 -13.48 -17.62
CA SER A 182 -7.55 -12.81 -16.55
C SER A 182 -7.83 -11.37 -16.92
N SER A 183 -8.95 -10.85 -16.43
CA SER A 183 -9.31 -9.43 -16.49
C SER A 183 -9.51 -8.93 -15.06
N GLY A 184 -8.59 -8.10 -14.58
CA GLY A 184 -8.52 -7.70 -13.18
C GLY A 184 -8.39 -8.92 -12.27
N ALA A 185 -9.29 -9.04 -11.28
CA ALA A 185 -9.34 -10.17 -10.35
C ALA A 185 -10.03 -11.43 -10.93
N SER A 186 -10.67 -11.33 -12.10
CA SER A 186 -11.48 -12.40 -12.68
C SER A 186 -10.68 -13.25 -13.65
N LEU A 187 -10.64 -14.57 -13.43
CA LEU A 187 -10.06 -15.54 -14.36
C LEU A 187 -11.05 -15.88 -15.48
N LEU A 188 -10.72 -15.50 -16.72
CA LEU A 188 -11.58 -15.69 -17.89
C LEU A 188 -11.33 -17.03 -18.59
N TYR A 189 -10.08 -17.49 -18.61
CA TYR A 189 -9.68 -18.75 -19.24
C TYR A 189 -8.50 -19.37 -18.51
N ASN A 190 -8.50 -20.70 -18.39
CA ASN A 190 -7.39 -21.50 -17.90
C ASN A 190 -7.35 -22.82 -18.67
N SER A 191 -6.18 -23.19 -19.19
CA SER A 191 -5.98 -24.42 -19.96
C SER A 191 -6.27 -25.69 -19.14
N GLU A 192 -5.99 -25.68 -17.84
CA GLU A 192 -6.14 -26.86 -16.97
C GLU A 192 -7.61 -27.21 -16.70
N ARG A 193 -8.48 -26.19 -16.49
CA ARG A 193 -9.92 -26.41 -16.27
C ARG A 193 -10.65 -27.00 -17.48
N SER A 194 -10.07 -26.86 -18.68
CA SER A 194 -10.68 -27.41 -19.90
C SER A 194 -10.46 -28.92 -20.07
N GLN A 195 -9.55 -29.54 -19.30
CA GLN A 195 -9.28 -30.99 -19.38
C GLN A 195 -10.13 -31.82 -18.40
N THR A 196 -10.71 -31.21 -17.37
CA THR A 196 -11.53 -31.90 -16.35
C THR A 196 -13.03 -31.94 -16.70
N GLY A 197 -13.40 -31.54 -17.92
CA GLY A 197 -14.78 -31.56 -18.43
C GLY A 197 -14.97 -32.61 -19.53
N ARG A 198 -14.82 -33.89 -19.17
CA ARG A 198 -15.41 -35.03 -19.87
C ARG A 198 -15.98 -35.98 -18.84
#